data_AF-A0A1M5KLZ9-F1
#
_entry.id   AF-A0A1M5KLZ9-F1
#
_cell.length_a   1.000
_cell.length_b   1.000
_cell.length_c   1.000
_cell.angle_alpha   90.00
_cell.angle_beta   90.00
_cell.angle_gamma   90.00
#
_symmetry.space_group_name_H-M   'P 1'
#
loop_
_entity.id
_entity.type
_entity.pdbx_description
1 polymer ?
#
loop_
_entity_poly.entity_id
_entity_poly.type
_entity_poly.pdbx_seq_one_letter_code
_entity_poly.pdbx_strand_id
1 'polypeptide(L)'
;MSDWKKLKDEHTLRLTEIYQDKSNPLSLRENAFHALTHRFKDDILKKCEIRCKRFGHDINVAEQVATATFKSYAEKGKFEINPEDEADVDYLFVGYLVGIVKIELTNYYRQQQRKLNYPYDGSEEIVTDIPDVDGMEMNLEQQILIKAIHSLTPSQRAVYLTYKQYEIDGFNLPNKLLKKLREHLGGVKQPTIRGLKKEALDKIKNYTSAMEVTKEFYNGRD
;
A
#
# COMPACT_ATOMS: atom_id res chain seq x y z
N MET A 1 -1.96 9.29 -33.81
CA MET A 1 -2.19 7.85 -34.10
C MET A 1 -0.86 7.14 -33.92
N SER A 2 -0.84 6.06 -33.13
CA SER A 2 0.39 5.28 -32.90
C SER A 2 0.81 4.59 -34.20
N ASP A 3 2.06 4.81 -34.60
CA ASP A 3 2.64 4.31 -35.85
C ASP A 3 3.57 3.12 -35.59
N TRP A 4 3.32 2.39 -34.49
CA TRP A 4 4.10 1.24 -34.05
C TRP A 4 4.21 0.16 -35.13
N LYS A 5 3.26 0.11 -36.07
CA LYS A 5 3.29 -0.80 -37.22
C LYS A 5 4.53 -0.63 -38.09
N LYS A 6 5.15 0.56 -38.13
CA LYS A 6 6.43 0.77 -38.82
C LYS A 6 7.60 0.08 -38.14
N LEU A 7 7.47 -0.17 -36.83
CA LEU A 7 8.48 -0.82 -36.01
C LEU A 7 8.16 -2.31 -35.76
N LYS A 8 7.06 -2.83 -36.31
CA LYS A 8 6.58 -4.18 -35.98
C LYS A 8 7.56 -5.29 -36.40
N ASP A 9 8.35 -5.03 -37.44
CA ASP A 9 9.33 -5.97 -38.02
C ASP A 9 10.76 -5.67 -37.56
N GLU A 10 10.97 -4.63 -36.73
CA GLU A 10 12.30 -4.27 -36.21
C GLU A 10 12.85 -5.32 -35.25
N HIS A 11 14.17 -5.48 -35.20
CA HIS A 11 14.79 -6.45 -34.29
C HIS A 11 14.47 -6.14 -32.81
N THR A 12 14.25 -7.16 -31.98
CA THR A 12 13.84 -6.95 -30.57
C THR A 12 14.88 -6.15 -29.81
N LEU A 13 16.17 -6.40 -30.03
CA LEU A 13 17.25 -5.60 -29.42
C LEU A 13 17.04 -4.12 -29.74
N ARG A 14 16.84 -3.79 -31.02
CA ARG A 14 16.61 -2.41 -31.47
C ARG A 14 15.39 -1.77 -30.84
N LEU A 15 14.28 -2.51 -30.73
CA LEU A 15 13.08 -2.02 -30.07
C LEU A 15 13.31 -1.71 -28.59
N THR A 16 14.05 -2.58 -27.89
CA THR A 16 14.38 -2.36 -26.47
C THR A 16 15.32 -1.17 -26.28
N GLU A 17 16.33 -1.00 -27.15
CA GLU A 17 17.19 0.18 -27.15
C GLU A 17 16.39 1.47 -27.36
N ILE A 18 15.53 1.51 -28.38
CA ILE A 18 14.69 2.68 -28.67
C ILE A 18 13.84 3.02 -27.45
N TYR A 19 13.23 2.02 -26.82
CA TYR A 19 12.36 2.21 -25.68
C TYR A 19 13.09 2.73 -24.43
N GLN A 20 14.27 2.17 -24.15
CA GLN A 20 15.04 2.42 -22.94
C GLN A 20 15.84 3.73 -23.00
N ASP A 21 16.22 4.17 -24.21
CA ASP A 21 16.89 5.45 -24.41
C ASP A 21 15.94 6.63 -24.18
N LYS A 22 16.19 7.37 -23.10
CA LYS A 22 15.39 8.53 -22.68
C LYS A 22 15.61 9.77 -23.55
N SER A 23 16.65 9.78 -24.39
CA SER A 23 16.87 10.86 -25.36
C SER A 23 15.91 10.79 -26.55
N ASN A 24 15.36 9.60 -26.82
CA ASN A 24 14.36 9.42 -27.87
C ASN A 24 13.05 10.14 -27.55
N PRO A 25 12.35 10.68 -28.56
CA PRO A 25 11.02 11.25 -28.38
C PRO A 25 10.05 10.27 -27.71
N LEU A 26 9.22 10.75 -26.78
CA LEU A 26 8.26 9.90 -26.06
C LEU A 26 7.38 9.07 -27.01
N SER A 27 6.91 9.67 -28.11
CA SER A 27 6.10 8.98 -29.11
C SER A 27 6.82 7.83 -29.79
N LEU A 28 8.13 7.95 -30.05
CA LEU A 28 8.94 6.89 -30.63
C LEU A 28 9.13 5.75 -29.62
N ARG A 29 9.40 6.09 -28.37
CA ARG A 29 9.52 5.12 -27.27
C ARG A 29 8.21 4.36 -27.06
N GLU A 30 7.08 5.05 -27.02
CA GLU A 30 5.74 4.43 -26.92
C GLU A 30 5.46 3.50 -28.10
N ASN A 31 5.78 3.92 -29.33
CA ASN A 31 5.63 3.06 -30.50
C ASN A 31 6.50 1.80 -30.42
N ALA A 32 7.75 1.90 -29.96
CA ALA A 32 8.63 0.74 -29.77
C ALA A 32 8.09 -0.21 -28.69
N PHE A 33 7.60 0.34 -27.57
CA PHE A 33 6.96 -0.44 -26.51
C PHE A 33 5.67 -1.14 -27.00
N HIS A 34 4.87 -0.47 -27.81
CA HIS A 34 3.69 -1.08 -28.44
C HIS A 34 4.08 -2.22 -29.39
N ALA A 35 5.13 -2.06 -30.18
CA ALA A 35 5.65 -3.13 -31.04
C ALA A 35 6.13 -4.34 -30.21
N LEU A 36 6.89 -4.13 -29.13
CA LEU A 36 7.30 -5.18 -28.19
C LEU A 36 6.09 -5.89 -27.57
N THR A 37 5.14 -5.12 -27.04
CA THR A 37 3.92 -5.67 -26.42
C THR A 37 3.13 -6.50 -27.42
N HIS A 38 2.94 -5.99 -28.65
CA HIS A 38 2.24 -6.72 -29.69
C HIS A 38 2.95 -8.02 -30.07
N ARG A 39 4.29 -8.01 -30.15
CA ARG A 39 5.10 -9.19 -30.50
C ARG A 39 5.01 -10.29 -29.44
N PHE A 40 5.09 -9.94 -28.17
CA PHE A 40 5.27 -10.92 -27.09
C PHE A 40 4.03 -11.17 -26.22
N LYS A 41 2.92 -10.44 -26.42
CA LYS A 41 1.71 -10.57 -25.58
C LYS A 41 1.19 -12.00 -25.47
N ASP A 42 1.15 -12.75 -26.57
CA ASP A 42 0.53 -14.08 -26.59
C ASP A 42 1.42 -15.10 -25.88
N ASP A 43 2.74 -14.98 -26.02
CA ASP A 43 3.70 -15.82 -25.30
C ASP A 43 3.66 -15.55 -23.80
N ILE A 44 3.65 -14.27 -23.40
CA ILE A 44 3.57 -13.90 -21.99
C ILE A 44 2.22 -14.32 -21.39
N LEU A 45 1.11 -14.14 -22.11
CA LEU A 45 -0.20 -14.57 -21.66
C LEU A 45 -0.24 -16.09 -21.43
N LYS A 46 0.24 -16.90 -22.38
CA LYS A 46 0.34 -18.36 -22.20
C LYS A 46 1.18 -18.75 -20.98
N LYS A 47 2.31 -18.06 -20.74
CA LYS A 47 3.14 -18.31 -19.54
C LYS A 47 2.42 -17.90 -18.25
N CYS A 48 1.66 -16.80 -18.28
CA CYS A 48 0.80 -16.38 -17.17
C CYS A 48 -0.30 -17.41 -16.90
N GLU A 49 -1.00 -17.90 -17.92
CA GLU A 49 -2.06 -18.91 -17.80
C GLU A 49 -1.57 -20.19 -17.12
N ILE A 50 -0.45 -20.75 -17.62
CA ILE A 50 0.14 -21.97 -17.05
C ILE A 50 0.47 -21.77 -15.57
N ARG A 51 1.07 -20.62 -15.22
CA ARG A 51 1.45 -20.32 -13.83
C ARG A 51 0.23 -20.07 -12.96
N CYS A 52 -0.72 -19.24 -13.40
CA CYS A 52 -1.94 -18.92 -12.66
C CYS A 52 -2.78 -20.18 -12.40
N LYS A 53 -2.94 -21.05 -13.41
CA LYS A 53 -3.64 -22.33 -13.28
C LYS A 53 -3.01 -23.23 -12.22
N ARG A 54 -1.67 -23.28 -12.14
CA ARG A 54 -0.95 -24.06 -11.12
C ARG A 54 -1.33 -23.64 -9.69
N PHE A 55 -1.73 -22.40 -9.50
CA PHE A 55 -2.15 -21.88 -8.20
C PHE A 55 -3.67 -21.65 -8.10
N GLY A 56 -4.47 -22.27 -8.97
CA GLY A 56 -5.93 -22.24 -8.90
C GLY A 56 -6.58 -20.94 -9.38
N HIS A 57 -5.88 -20.12 -10.17
CA HIS A 57 -6.45 -18.90 -10.76
C HIS A 57 -6.94 -19.10 -12.20
N ASP A 58 -7.90 -18.26 -12.59
CA ASP A 58 -8.53 -18.27 -13.90
C ASP A 58 -7.75 -17.44 -14.94
N ILE A 59 -8.30 -17.41 -16.16
CA ILE A 59 -7.77 -16.66 -17.30
C ILE A 59 -7.75 -15.15 -17.04
N ASN A 60 -8.73 -14.60 -16.33
CA ASN A 60 -8.81 -13.17 -16.04
C ASN A 60 -7.65 -12.71 -15.17
N VAL A 61 -7.26 -13.52 -14.19
CA VAL A 61 -6.05 -13.25 -13.38
C VAL A 61 -4.79 -13.33 -14.24
N ALA A 62 -4.70 -14.30 -15.15
CA ALA A 62 -3.57 -14.40 -16.06
C ALA A 62 -3.42 -13.17 -16.96
N GLU A 63 -4.52 -12.63 -17.50
CA GLU A 63 -4.55 -11.38 -18.28
C GLU A 63 -4.11 -10.16 -17.44
N GLN A 64 -4.58 -10.07 -16.19
CA GLN A 64 -4.15 -9.02 -15.27
C GLN A 64 -2.65 -9.07 -15.01
N VAL A 65 -2.10 -10.26 -14.73
CA VAL A 65 -0.67 -10.45 -14.49
C VAL A 65 0.15 -10.16 -15.76
N ALA A 66 -0.31 -10.58 -16.94
CA ALA A 66 0.34 -10.26 -18.21
C ALA A 66 0.39 -8.74 -18.44
N THR A 67 -0.72 -8.04 -18.21
CA THR A 67 -0.80 -6.57 -18.31
C THR A 67 0.15 -5.89 -17.31
N ALA A 68 0.15 -6.33 -16.05
CA ALA A 68 1.06 -5.82 -15.03
C ALA A 68 2.54 -6.06 -15.40
N THR A 69 2.85 -7.19 -16.03
CA THR A 69 4.21 -7.53 -16.48
C THR A 69 4.75 -6.50 -17.47
N PHE A 70 3.98 -6.17 -18.52
CA PHE A 70 4.38 -5.15 -19.48
C PHE A 70 4.43 -3.76 -18.85
N LYS A 71 3.53 -3.43 -17.92
CA LYS A 71 3.58 -2.18 -17.17
C LYS A 71 4.84 -2.07 -16.31
N SER A 72 5.23 -3.13 -15.61
CA SER A 72 6.45 -3.17 -14.81
C SER A 72 7.71 -3.06 -15.67
N TYR A 73 7.71 -3.66 -16.86
CA TYR A 73 8.78 -3.41 -17.83
C TYR A 73 8.78 -1.95 -18.26
N ALA A 74 7.62 -1.35 -18.54
CA ALA A 74 7.54 0.03 -18.96
C ALA A 74 8.08 1.02 -17.90
N GLU A 75 7.82 0.75 -16.63
CA GLU A 75 8.31 1.57 -15.53
C GLU A 75 9.83 1.46 -15.31
N LYS A 76 10.42 0.30 -15.61
CA LYS A 76 11.83 0.01 -15.28
C LYS A 76 12.75 0.10 -16.49
N GLY A 77 12.38 -0.50 -17.62
CA GLY A 77 13.12 -0.48 -18.89
C GLY A 77 14.58 -0.90 -18.77
N LYS A 78 14.86 -2.07 -18.15
CA LYS A 78 16.22 -2.54 -17.85
C LYS A 78 16.54 -3.90 -18.45
N PHE A 79 16.14 -4.12 -19.69
CA PHE A 79 16.56 -5.30 -20.42
C PHE A 79 17.93 -5.05 -21.04
N GLU A 80 18.87 -5.94 -20.75
CA GLU A 80 20.26 -5.90 -21.21
C GLU A 80 20.65 -7.33 -21.59
N ILE A 81 21.42 -7.47 -22.68
CA ILE A 81 21.98 -8.73 -23.15
C ILE A 81 23.45 -8.52 -23.50
N ASN A 82 24.23 -9.59 -23.57
CA ASN A 82 25.59 -9.51 -24.08
C ASN A 82 25.58 -9.55 -25.62
N PRO A 83 26.59 -8.99 -26.30
CA PRO A 83 26.67 -9.01 -27.77
C PRO A 83 26.63 -10.43 -28.36
N GLU A 84 27.22 -11.41 -27.69
CA GLU A 84 27.22 -12.82 -28.10
C GLU A 84 25.81 -13.47 -28.09
N ASP A 85 24.87 -12.88 -27.36
CA ASP A 85 23.53 -13.40 -27.14
C ASP A 85 22.49 -12.83 -28.15
N GLU A 86 22.91 -11.97 -29.08
CA GLU A 86 22.01 -11.23 -29.98
C GLU A 86 21.12 -12.16 -30.84
N ALA A 87 21.64 -13.32 -31.24
CA ALA A 87 20.90 -14.30 -32.03
C ALA A 87 19.65 -14.86 -31.32
N ASP A 88 19.64 -14.87 -29.99
CA ASP A 88 18.58 -15.42 -29.14
C ASP A 88 17.80 -14.33 -28.39
N VAL A 89 17.88 -13.07 -28.84
CA VAL A 89 17.31 -11.92 -28.11
C VAL A 89 15.82 -12.07 -27.79
N ASP A 90 15.02 -12.65 -28.69
CA ASP A 90 13.58 -12.86 -28.46
C ASP A 90 13.35 -13.83 -27.30
N TYR A 91 14.11 -14.93 -27.28
CA TYR A 91 14.04 -15.92 -26.21
C TYR A 91 14.46 -15.32 -24.86
N LEU A 92 15.54 -14.54 -24.86
CA LEU A 92 16.05 -13.87 -23.67
C LEU A 92 15.09 -12.80 -23.16
N PHE A 93 14.46 -12.04 -24.05
CA PHE A 93 13.46 -11.04 -23.69
C PHE A 93 12.22 -11.69 -23.07
N VAL A 94 11.73 -12.80 -23.65
CA VAL A 94 10.65 -13.59 -23.03
C VAL A 94 11.09 -14.11 -21.67
N GLY A 95 12.31 -14.62 -21.53
CA GLY A 95 12.86 -15.07 -20.25
C GLY A 95 12.87 -13.98 -19.19
N TYR A 96 13.30 -12.77 -19.56
CA TYR A 96 13.28 -11.58 -18.72
C TYR A 96 11.86 -11.22 -18.28
N LEU A 97 10.91 -11.14 -19.21
CA LEU A 97 9.50 -10.86 -18.90
C LEU A 97 8.89 -11.95 -18.02
N VAL A 98 9.22 -13.22 -18.21
CA VAL A 98 8.79 -14.32 -17.33
C VAL A 98 9.35 -14.17 -15.90
N GLY A 99 10.54 -13.57 -15.75
CA GLY A 99 11.06 -13.14 -14.46
C GLY A 99 10.12 -12.13 -13.77
N ILE A 100 9.65 -11.13 -14.52
CA ILE A 100 8.68 -10.14 -14.05
C ILE A 100 7.33 -10.79 -13.73
N VAL A 101 6.82 -11.72 -14.56
CA VAL A 101 5.56 -12.45 -14.31
C VAL A 101 5.55 -13.10 -12.92
N LYS A 102 6.66 -13.70 -12.48
CA LYS A 102 6.76 -14.30 -11.14
C LYS A 102 6.58 -13.26 -10.02
N ILE A 103 7.16 -12.09 -10.20
CA ILE A 103 7.07 -10.98 -9.24
C ILE A 103 5.64 -10.45 -9.21
N GLU A 104 5.03 -10.21 -10.37
CA GLU A 104 3.69 -9.64 -10.46
C GLU A 104 2.60 -10.61 -9.97
N LEU A 105 2.76 -11.91 -10.23
CA LEU A 105 1.89 -12.92 -9.62
C LEU A 105 2.01 -12.94 -8.09
N THR A 106 3.22 -12.81 -7.55
CA THR A 106 3.44 -12.69 -6.10
C THR A 106 2.80 -11.41 -5.53
N ASN A 107 2.91 -10.29 -6.25
CA ASN A 107 2.26 -9.04 -5.88
C ASN A 107 0.74 -9.17 -5.89
N TYR A 108 0.17 -9.84 -6.88
CA TYR A 108 -1.25 -10.16 -6.94
C TYR A 108 -1.70 -10.93 -5.70
N TYR A 109 -1.00 -12.00 -5.32
CA TYR A 109 -1.30 -12.74 -4.08
C TYR A 109 -1.26 -11.87 -2.84
N ARG A 110 -0.21 -11.07 -2.69
CA ARG A 110 -0.07 -10.16 -1.54
C ARG A 110 -1.22 -9.17 -1.48
N GLN A 111 -1.67 -8.66 -2.63
CA GLN A 111 -2.81 -7.74 -2.69
C GLN A 111 -4.12 -8.45 -2.36
N GLN A 112 -4.35 -9.67 -2.85
CA GLN A 112 -5.55 -10.44 -2.51
C GLN A 112 -5.59 -10.79 -1.03
N GLN A 113 -4.48 -11.26 -0.46
CA GLN A 113 -4.37 -11.53 0.98
C GLN A 113 -4.56 -10.27 1.81
N ARG A 114 -4.01 -9.12 1.38
CA ARG A 114 -4.26 -7.84 2.04
C ARG A 114 -5.72 -7.41 1.98
N LYS A 115 -6.44 -7.70 0.90
CA LYS A 115 -7.88 -7.41 0.76
C LYS A 115 -8.72 -8.34 1.64
N LEU A 116 -8.43 -9.64 1.62
CA LEU A 116 -9.12 -10.64 2.44
C LEU A 116 -8.94 -10.36 3.94
N ASN A 117 -7.73 -9.99 4.34
CA ASN A 117 -7.40 -9.68 5.72
C ASN A 117 -7.50 -8.18 6.02
N TYR A 118 -8.13 -7.37 5.14
CA TYR A 118 -8.32 -5.95 5.43
C TYR A 118 -9.37 -5.83 6.53
N PRO A 119 -9.02 -5.33 7.73
CA PRO A 119 -9.89 -5.46 8.89
C PRO A 119 -10.98 -4.37 8.94
N TYR A 120 -11.08 -3.55 7.91
CA TYR A 120 -11.92 -2.38 7.85
C TYR A 120 -13.00 -2.56 6.78
N ASP A 121 -14.25 -2.33 7.15
CA ASP A 121 -15.41 -2.48 6.27
C ASP A 121 -15.90 -1.14 5.70
N GLY A 122 -15.32 -0.02 6.15
CA GLY A 122 -15.67 1.32 5.69
C GLY A 122 -16.79 2.00 6.48
N SER A 123 -17.29 1.34 7.54
CA SER A 123 -18.25 1.88 8.51
C SER A 123 -17.59 2.76 9.58
N GLU A 124 -16.26 2.88 9.58
CA GLU A 124 -15.53 3.59 10.62
C GLU A 124 -15.86 5.09 10.59
N GLU A 125 -16.13 5.63 11.78
CA GLU A 125 -16.48 7.02 12.02
C GLU A 125 -15.53 7.67 13.03
N ILE A 126 -15.49 9.00 13.05
CA ILE A 126 -14.68 9.73 14.03
C ILE A 126 -15.32 9.58 15.41
N VAL A 127 -14.53 9.16 16.38
CA VAL A 127 -14.95 9.07 17.78
C VAL A 127 -14.46 10.33 18.50
N THR A 128 -15.39 11.14 19.00
CA THR A 128 -15.09 12.44 19.63
C THR A 128 -15.24 12.41 21.15
N ASP A 129 -16.03 11.47 21.68
CA ASP A 129 -16.21 11.30 23.10
C ASP A 129 -16.31 9.83 23.51
N ILE A 130 -16.13 9.59 24.80
CA ILE A 130 -16.37 8.29 25.44
C ILE A 130 -17.89 8.09 25.55
N PRO A 131 -18.41 6.85 25.39
CA PRO A 131 -19.81 6.58 25.70
C PRO A 131 -20.17 7.05 27.12
N ASP A 132 -21.43 7.40 27.32
CA ASP A 132 -21.94 7.68 28.67
C ASP A 132 -21.79 6.43 29.55
N VAL A 133 -21.10 6.58 30.67
CA VAL A 133 -20.80 5.52 31.63
C VAL A 133 -21.50 5.75 32.96
N ASP A 134 -22.52 6.62 32.99
CA ASP A 134 -23.32 6.87 34.18
C ASP A 134 -23.91 5.56 34.74
N GLY A 135 -23.59 5.30 36.02
CA GLY A 135 -24.02 4.09 36.72
C GLY A 135 -23.12 2.86 36.54
N MET A 136 -22.01 2.94 35.80
CA MET A 136 -21.02 1.86 35.76
C MET A 136 -20.08 1.93 36.97
N GLU A 137 -19.86 0.79 37.63
CA GLU A 137 -18.80 0.68 38.64
C GLU A 137 -17.44 0.75 37.94
N MET A 138 -16.72 1.86 38.19
CA MET A 138 -15.38 2.09 37.64
C MET A 138 -14.33 2.00 38.73
N ASN A 139 -13.29 1.22 38.48
CA ASN A 139 -12.12 1.21 39.35
C ASN A 139 -11.35 2.54 39.26
N LEU A 140 -10.44 2.79 40.22
CA LEU A 140 -9.68 4.04 40.30
C LEU A 140 -8.88 4.33 39.01
N GLU A 141 -8.35 3.30 38.35
CA GLU A 141 -7.57 3.45 37.13
C GLU A 141 -8.43 3.92 35.96
N GLN A 142 -9.63 3.35 35.81
CA GLN A 142 -10.61 3.75 34.81
C GLN A 142 -11.06 5.20 35.03
N GLN A 143 -11.32 5.60 36.28
CA GLN A 143 -11.69 6.98 36.61
C GLN A 143 -10.57 7.97 36.26
N ILE A 144 -9.31 7.62 36.54
CA ILE A 144 -8.16 8.46 36.20
C ILE A 144 -7.97 8.54 34.69
N LEU A 145 -8.11 7.42 33.97
CA LEU A 145 -8.03 7.39 32.51
C LEU A 145 -9.10 8.27 31.86
N ILE A 146 -10.35 8.20 32.34
CA ILE A 146 -11.45 9.05 31.86
C ILE A 146 -11.15 10.53 32.12
N LYS A 147 -10.67 10.88 33.33
CA LYS A 147 -10.22 12.25 33.63
C LYS A 147 -9.08 12.71 32.72
N ALA A 148 -8.14 11.81 32.40
CA ALA A 148 -7.04 12.10 31.49
C ALA A 148 -7.52 12.32 30.05
N ILE A 149 -8.51 11.56 29.59
CA ILE A 149 -9.13 11.75 28.27
C ILE A 149 -9.90 13.08 28.22
N HIS A 150 -10.66 13.42 29.25
CA HIS A 150 -11.40 14.70 29.30
C HIS A 150 -10.49 15.93 29.38
N SER A 151 -9.25 15.80 29.88
CA SER A 151 -8.27 16.89 29.88
C SER A 151 -7.60 17.14 28.53
N LEU A 152 -7.80 16.25 27.55
CA LEU A 152 -7.33 16.45 26.18
C LEU A 152 -8.12 17.57 25.48
N THR A 153 -7.46 18.29 24.58
CA THR A 153 -8.18 19.23 23.69
C THR A 153 -9.17 18.45 22.80
N PRO A 154 -10.24 19.08 22.28
CA PRO A 154 -11.18 18.40 21.39
C PRO A 154 -10.48 17.69 20.22
N SER A 155 -9.48 18.34 19.61
CA SER A 155 -8.67 17.76 18.53
C SER A 155 -7.83 16.57 18.98
N GLN A 156 -7.14 16.66 20.12
CA GLN A 156 -6.35 15.56 20.68
C GLN A 156 -7.25 14.36 21.03
N ARG A 157 -8.40 14.61 21.65
CA ARG A 157 -9.39 13.60 22.03
C ARG A 157 -9.96 12.89 20.82
N ALA A 158 -10.42 13.62 19.81
CA ALA A 158 -10.96 13.03 18.59
C ALA A 158 -9.95 12.11 17.89
N VAL A 159 -8.69 12.55 17.79
CA VAL A 159 -7.61 11.72 17.24
C VAL A 159 -7.36 10.50 18.12
N TYR A 160 -7.17 10.69 19.43
CA TYR A 160 -6.85 9.61 20.35
C TYR A 160 -7.93 8.53 20.36
N LEU A 161 -9.20 8.91 20.53
CA LEU A 161 -10.32 7.97 20.61
C LEU A 161 -10.56 7.25 19.29
N THR A 162 -10.48 7.96 18.16
CA THR A 162 -10.60 7.33 16.83
C THR A 162 -9.50 6.30 16.61
N TYR A 163 -8.25 6.62 16.97
CA TYR A 163 -7.16 5.64 16.89
C TYR A 163 -7.36 4.49 17.87
N LYS A 164 -7.77 4.74 19.12
CA LYS A 164 -8.01 3.67 20.09
C LYS A 164 -9.12 2.71 19.69
N GLN A 165 -10.14 3.20 18.98
CA GLN A 165 -11.25 2.37 18.51
C GLN A 165 -10.87 1.46 17.35
N TYR A 166 -10.06 1.95 16.39
CA TYR A 166 -9.86 1.28 15.11
C TYR A 166 -8.41 0.90 14.79
N GLU A 167 -7.42 1.32 15.58
CA GLU A 167 -6.03 0.96 15.30
C GLU A 167 -5.80 -0.54 15.50
N ILE A 168 -5.36 -1.20 14.42
CA ILE A 168 -5.03 -2.62 14.40
C ILE A 168 -3.57 -2.76 13.99
N ASP A 169 -2.80 -3.51 14.76
CA ASP A 169 -1.38 -3.72 14.50
C ASP A 169 -1.13 -4.27 13.10
N GLY A 170 -0.17 -3.66 12.40
CA GLY A 170 0.15 -4.00 11.02
C GLY A 170 -0.75 -3.35 9.96
N PHE A 171 -1.79 -2.61 10.36
CA PHE A 171 -2.70 -1.92 9.44
C PHE A 171 -2.77 -0.42 9.71
N ASN A 172 -2.71 0.37 8.64
CA ASN A 172 -3.05 1.80 8.72
C ASN A 172 -4.58 1.95 8.81
N LEU A 173 -5.04 2.96 9.54
CA LEU A 173 -6.45 3.37 9.50
C LEU A 173 -6.92 3.60 8.05
N PRO A 174 -8.21 3.35 7.74
CA PRO A 174 -8.75 3.53 6.39
C PRO A 174 -8.53 4.94 5.84
N ASN A 175 -8.19 5.05 4.56
CA ASN A 175 -7.98 6.34 3.90
C ASN A 175 -9.21 7.25 4.00
N LYS A 176 -10.42 6.68 3.96
CA LYS A 176 -11.69 7.41 4.13
C LYS A 176 -11.79 8.01 5.53
N LEU A 177 -11.51 7.22 6.57
CA LEU A 177 -11.49 7.67 7.96
C LEU A 177 -10.41 8.75 8.18
N LEU A 178 -9.19 8.54 7.68
CA LEU A 178 -8.11 9.53 7.76
C LEU A 178 -8.44 10.83 7.03
N LYS A 179 -9.18 10.77 5.91
CA LYS A 179 -9.66 11.97 5.21
C LYS A 179 -10.71 12.70 6.06
N LYS A 180 -11.73 11.99 6.54
CA LYS A 180 -12.75 12.55 7.45
C LYS A 180 -12.10 13.21 8.67
N LEU A 181 -11.14 12.54 9.31
CA LEU A 181 -10.46 13.05 10.49
C LEU A 181 -9.66 14.33 10.19
N ARG A 182 -9.00 14.42 9.03
CA ARG A 182 -8.33 15.67 8.60
C ARG A 182 -9.31 16.80 8.38
N GLU A 183 -10.44 16.53 7.74
CA GLU A 183 -11.50 17.51 7.47
C GLU A 183 -12.15 18.00 8.77
N HIS A 184 -12.47 17.08 9.69
CA HIS A 184 -13.00 17.41 11.02
C HIS A 184 -12.08 18.32 11.83
N LEU A 185 -10.76 18.19 11.64
CA LEU A 185 -9.75 19.01 12.29
C LEU A 185 -9.43 20.32 11.52
N GLY A 186 -10.23 20.70 10.53
CA GLY A 186 -10.03 21.93 9.75
C GLY A 186 -9.10 21.78 8.53
N GLY A 187 -9.00 20.58 7.96
CA GLY A 187 -8.20 20.33 6.74
C GLY A 187 -6.70 20.14 6.99
N VAL A 188 -6.33 19.64 8.17
CA VAL A 188 -4.91 19.48 8.55
C VAL A 188 -4.22 18.37 7.74
N LYS A 189 -2.88 18.41 7.71
CA LYS A 189 -2.07 17.37 7.07
C LYS A 189 -1.85 16.18 8.02
N GLN A 190 -1.50 15.02 7.47
CA GLN A 190 -1.22 13.81 8.25
C GLN A 190 -0.15 13.98 9.35
N PRO A 191 0.93 14.77 9.17
CA PRO A 191 1.89 15.03 10.25
C PRO A 191 1.25 15.67 11.48
N THR A 192 0.27 16.55 11.30
CA THR A 192 -0.46 17.18 12.40
C THR A 192 -1.26 16.15 13.20
N ILE A 193 -1.93 15.20 12.53
CA ILE A 193 -2.63 14.09 13.20
C ILE A 193 -1.66 13.25 14.03
N ARG A 194 -0.47 12.94 13.48
CA ARG A 194 0.57 12.20 14.22
C ARG A 194 1.04 12.97 15.47
N GLY A 195 1.20 14.29 15.35
CA GLY A 195 1.52 15.18 16.47
C GLY A 195 0.45 15.14 17.55
N LEU A 196 -0.82 15.37 17.19
CA LEU A 196 -1.95 15.33 18.12
C LEU A 196 -2.07 13.97 18.82
N LYS A 197 -1.88 12.86 18.09
CA LYS A 197 -1.88 11.51 18.66
C LYS A 197 -0.78 11.36 19.71
N LYS A 198 0.45 11.79 19.38
CA LYS A 198 1.59 11.73 20.30
C LYS A 198 1.33 12.56 21.56
N GLU A 199 0.91 13.81 21.41
CA GLU A 199 0.61 14.69 22.55
C GLU A 199 -0.49 14.11 23.45
N ALA A 200 -1.53 13.51 22.86
CA ALA A 200 -2.58 12.85 23.61
C ALA A 200 -2.06 11.65 24.40
N LEU A 201 -1.23 10.80 23.77
CA LEU A 201 -0.60 9.65 24.43
C LEU A 201 0.33 10.10 25.56
N ASP A 202 1.15 11.12 25.33
CA ASP A 202 2.08 11.65 26.32
C ASP A 202 1.32 12.23 27.54
N LYS A 203 0.23 12.97 27.30
CA LYS A 203 -0.64 13.45 28.38
C LYS A 203 -1.23 12.32 29.19
N ILE A 204 -1.84 11.32 28.54
CA ILE A 204 -2.45 10.19 29.23
C ILE A 204 -1.40 9.41 30.03
N LYS A 205 -0.22 9.19 29.46
CA LYS A 205 0.90 8.54 30.14
C LYS A 205 1.32 9.29 31.40
N ASN A 206 1.36 10.62 31.37
CA ASN A 206 1.69 11.42 32.55
C ASN A 206 0.68 11.21 33.69
N TYR A 207 -0.62 11.12 33.38
CA TYR A 207 -1.66 10.81 34.37
C TYR A 207 -1.49 9.41 34.96
N THR A 208 -1.21 8.41 34.13
CA THR A 208 -1.05 7.02 34.60
C THR A 208 0.23 6.85 35.42
N SER A 209 1.34 7.46 35.04
CA SER A 209 2.58 7.41 35.82
C SER A 209 2.47 8.13 37.16
N ALA A 210 1.77 9.28 37.23
CA ALA A 210 1.50 9.95 38.49
C ALA A 210 0.67 9.08 39.45
N MET A 211 -0.27 8.29 38.91
CA MET A 211 -1.05 7.32 39.68
C MET A 211 -0.18 6.19 40.23
N GLU A 212 0.67 5.58 39.40
CA GLU A 212 1.58 4.50 39.82
C GLU A 212 2.48 4.94 40.98
N VAL A 213 3.12 6.11 40.84
CA VAL A 213 3.95 6.71 41.90
C VAL A 213 3.14 6.91 43.17
N THR A 214 1.91 7.44 43.05
CA THR A 214 1.05 7.65 44.23
C THR A 214 0.70 6.32 44.91
N LYS A 215 0.38 5.27 44.15
CA LYS A 215 0.10 3.93 44.71
C LYS A 215 1.32 3.36 45.46
N GLU A 216 2.51 3.48 44.89
CA GLU A 216 3.75 3.02 45.54
C GLU A 216 4.03 3.77 46.85
N PHE A 217 3.81 5.09 46.89
CA PHE A 217 3.96 5.87 48.12
C PHE A 217 3.00 5.49 49.24
N TYR A 218 1.77 5.09 48.90
CA TYR A 218 0.79 4.65 49.90
C TYR A 218 1.05 3.22 50.37
N ASN A 219 1.42 2.30 49.47
CA ASN A 219 1.68 0.90 49.81
C ASN A 219 3.05 0.66 50.48
N GLY A 220 4.00 1.59 50.38
CA GLY A 220 5.31 1.53 51.05
C GLY A 220 5.34 2.15 52.45
N ARG A 221 4.18 2.49 53.03
CA ARG A 221 4.04 3.05 54.40
C ARG A 221 3.43 2.06 55.41
N ASP A 222 3.18 0.82 55.01
CA ASP A 222 2.85 -0.30 55.90
C ASP A 222 4.12 -1.03 56.35
#